data_AF-A0A7C7AI56-F1
#
_entry.id   AF-A0A7C7AI56-F1
#
_cell.length_a   1.000
_cell.length_b   1.000
_cell.length_c   1.000
_cell.angle_alpha   90.00
_cell.angle_beta   90.00
_cell.angle_gamma   90.00
#
_symmetry.space_group_name_H-M   'P 1'
#
loop_
_entity.id
_entity.type
_entity.pdbx_description
1 polymer ?
#
loop_
_entity_poly.entity_id
_entity_poly.type
_entity_poly.pdbx_seq_one_letter_code
_entity_poly.pdbx_strand_id
1 'polypeptide(L)'
;MPFIYVRGYLAHAGKVFEGLNPIHVMSKIVSKTELNMDFSDLAGNEAAPPPTWLYFKDSKDQYDVSMPLSVKGCFSILTLNQTPQSILEKVKNICEESFDEVIDDMNNSFRRFAKATGIPLKYLQWQSKVVNFQELYREAAAAHGEEFIIEYNKKLDELAYKYENGASIIECNFDLIEFVYEYIDDIMPRIVYGLIPPYYPNVSNLFMNDLDEDVSSLSDNLIKYAREEFNQVYKTEYFYTGISDLSYSSIKKSREIYKAMKESMPLLGHIYDVPVDLIEKISMPCINIGPWGKDFHKLTERVNKEDLYVRTPRIINKAISIILRN
;
A
#
# COMPACT_ATOMS: atom_id res chain seq x y z
N MET A 1 -0.97 -2.02 1.13
CA MET A 1 -1.09 -0.85 0.21
C MET A 1 -0.94 0.43 1.00
N PRO A 2 -0.17 1.45 0.58
CA PRO A 2 -0.23 2.76 1.23
C PRO A 2 -1.59 3.43 1.08
N PHE A 3 -2.05 4.06 2.17
CA PHE A 3 -3.21 4.95 2.13
C PHE A 3 -2.82 6.38 2.46
N ILE A 4 -3.62 7.30 1.95
CA ILE A 4 -3.53 8.72 2.22
C ILE A 4 -4.93 9.24 2.52
N TYR A 5 -5.03 10.02 3.57
CA TYR A 5 -6.23 10.75 3.96
C TYR A 5 -5.83 12.21 4.14
N VAL A 6 -6.51 13.13 3.48
CA VAL A 6 -6.27 14.57 3.63
C VAL A 6 -7.49 15.21 4.28
N ARG A 7 -7.30 15.83 5.45
CA ARG A 7 -8.29 16.71 6.08
C ARG A 7 -8.04 18.13 5.56
N GLY A 8 -9.06 18.71 4.95
CA GLY A 8 -9.05 20.10 4.50
C GLY A 8 -9.61 21.05 5.55
N TYR A 9 -9.99 22.24 5.08
CA TYR A 9 -10.69 23.24 5.89
C TYR A 9 -11.86 23.79 5.10
N LEU A 10 -13.08 23.70 5.63
CA LEU A 10 -14.29 24.08 4.92
C LEU A 10 -14.31 25.59 4.63
N ALA A 11 -14.73 25.93 3.42
CA ALA A 11 -15.22 27.26 3.09
C ALA A 11 -16.27 27.19 1.97
N HIS A 12 -17.13 28.20 1.94
CA HIS A 12 -18.04 28.44 0.83
C HIS A 12 -17.24 28.72 -0.46
N ALA A 13 -17.71 28.27 -1.62
CA ALA A 13 -17.00 28.42 -2.89
C ALA A 13 -16.67 29.88 -3.23
N GLY A 14 -17.55 30.82 -2.86
CA GLY A 14 -17.31 32.27 -3.01
C GLY A 14 -16.25 32.85 -2.05
N LYS A 15 -15.78 32.08 -1.08
CA LYS A 15 -14.76 32.43 -0.07
C LYS A 15 -13.61 31.41 -0.10
N VAL A 16 -13.24 30.93 -1.29
CA VAL A 16 -12.32 29.80 -1.48
C VAL A 16 -10.98 29.94 -0.75
N PHE A 17 -10.46 31.16 -0.57
CA PHE A 17 -9.19 31.41 0.14
C PHE A 17 -9.31 31.39 1.67
N GLU A 18 -10.53 31.28 2.22
CA GLU A 18 -10.78 31.07 3.66
C GLU A 18 -10.74 29.59 4.04
N GLY A 19 -10.68 28.68 3.05
CA GLY A 19 -10.57 27.23 3.25
C GLY A 19 -9.37 26.63 2.54
N LEU A 20 -9.22 25.31 2.69
CA LEU A 20 -8.22 24.51 2.02
C LEU A 20 -8.90 23.27 1.45
N ASN A 21 -8.96 23.19 0.12
CA ASN A 21 -9.61 22.08 -0.56
C ASN A 21 -8.67 20.86 -0.57
N PRO A 22 -9.02 19.76 0.12
CA PRO A 22 -8.15 18.60 0.26
C PRO A 22 -7.94 17.86 -1.08
N ILE A 23 -8.84 18.02 -2.06
CA ILE A 23 -8.67 17.45 -3.41
C ILE A 23 -7.43 18.04 -4.10
N HIS A 24 -7.11 19.31 -3.89
CA HIS A 24 -5.94 19.94 -4.52
C HIS A 24 -4.63 19.36 -3.99
N VAL A 25 -4.56 19.09 -2.68
CA VAL A 25 -3.42 18.41 -2.05
C VAL A 25 -3.30 16.99 -2.57
N MET A 26 -4.42 16.25 -2.57
CA MET A 26 -4.40 14.86 -3.03
C MET A 26 -4.07 14.75 -4.52
N SER A 27 -4.47 15.69 -5.38
CA SER A 27 -4.14 15.62 -6.81
C SER A 27 -2.64 15.76 -7.08
N LYS A 28 -1.92 16.58 -6.30
CA LYS A 28 -0.46 16.69 -6.36
C LYS A 28 0.21 15.37 -5.93
N ILE A 29 -0.26 14.79 -4.83
CA ILE A 29 0.21 13.49 -4.34
C ILE A 29 0.01 12.41 -5.41
N VAL A 30 -1.18 12.31 -6.00
CA VAL A 30 -1.48 11.35 -7.08
C VAL A 30 -0.50 11.56 -8.23
N SER A 31 -0.31 12.81 -8.69
CA SER A 31 0.58 13.11 -9.81
C SER A 31 2.05 12.77 -9.56
N LYS A 32 2.49 12.79 -8.29
CA LYS A 32 3.86 12.44 -7.89
C LYS A 32 4.03 10.95 -7.56
N THR A 33 2.95 10.17 -7.42
CA THR A 33 3.02 8.75 -7.02
C THR A 33 2.65 7.79 -8.16
N GLU A 34 1.70 8.17 -9.01
CA GLU A 34 1.28 7.34 -10.15
C GLU A 34 2.46 7.12 -11.10
N LEU A 35 2.78 5.86 -11.37
CA LEU A 35 3.91 5.44 -12.22
C LEU A 35 5.28 5.99 -11.78
N ASN A 36 5.44 6.38 -10.51
CA ASN A 36 6.70 6.92 -10.00
C ASN A 36 7.73 5.81 -9.79
N MET A 37 8.79 5.86 -10.60
CA MET A 37 9.91 4.91 -10.58
C MET A 37 10.75 4.95 -9.30
N ASP A 38 10.67 6.00 -8.48
CA ASP A 38 11.35 6.05 -7.19
C ASP A 38 10.84 4.98 -6.22
N PHE A 39 9.64 4.46 -6.45
CA PHE A 39 9.10 3.31 -5.71
C PHE A 39 9.43 1.95 -6.34
N SER A 40 9.93 1.92 -7.58
CA SER A 40 10.31 0.70 -8.28
C SER A 40 11.73 0.27 -7.92
N ASP A 41 11.86 -0.70 -7.02
CA ASP A 41 13.17 -1.28 -6.70
C ASP A 41 13.62 -2.33 -7.73
N LEU A 42 14.93 -2.51 -7.78
CA LEU A 42 15.62 -3.47 -8.64
C LEU A 42 16.19 -4.60 -7.78
N ALA A 43 16.02 -5.83 -8.24
CA ALA A 43 16.65 -7.01 -7.65
C ALA A 43 17.09 -7.96 -8.77
N GLY A 44 18.40 -8.22 -8.85
CA GLY A 44 18.99 -8.94 -9.98
C GLY A 44 18.76 -8.19 -11.29
N ASN A 45 18.04 -8.81 -12.22
CA ASN A 45 17.65 -8.26 -13.52
C ASN A 45 16.15 -7.89 -13.60
N GLU A 46 15.45 -7.90 -12.47
CA GLU A 46 14.02 -7.59 -12.37
C GLU A 46 13.76 -6.25 -11.66
N ALA A 47 12.63 -5.64 -11.99
CA ALA A 47 12.17 -4.39 -11.42
C ALA A 47 10.72 -4.54 -10.94
N ALA A 48 10.40 -4.03 -9.76
CA ALA A 48 9.00 -3.91 -9.36
C ALA A 48 8.28 -2.94 -10.31
N PRO A 49 7.05 -3.26 -10.77
CA PRO A 49 6.25 -2.29 -11.50
C PRO A 49 5.99 -1.06 -10.61
N PRO A 50 5.94 0.14 -11.21
CA PRO A 50 5.73 1.35 -10.43
C PRO A 50 4.31 1.38 -9.86
N PRO A 51 4.06 2.27 -8.88
CA PRO A 51 2.78 2.31 -8.18
C PRO A 51 1.61 2.68 -9.07
N THR A 52 0.41 2.24 -8.69
CA THR A 52 -0.84 2.67 -9.33
C THR A 52 -1.98 2.84 -8.32
N TRP A 53 -2.79 3.86 -8.50
CA TRP A 53 -3.93 4.16 -7.62
C TRP A 53 -5.09 3.19 -7.83
N LEU A 54 -5.60 2.65 -6.72
CA LEU A 54 -6.70 1.67 -6.72
C LEU A 54 -8.00 2.23 -6.15
N TYR A 55 -7.92 3.31 -5.36
CA TYR A 55 -9.08 3.94 -4.73
C TYR A 55 -8.84 5.43 -4.51
N PHE A 56 -9.82 6.26 -4.85
CA PHE A 56 -9.83 7.70 -4.63
C PHE A 56 -11.27 8.18 -4.47
N LYS A 57 -11.61 8.80 -3.33
CA LYS A 57 -12.96 9.33 -3.07
C LYS A 57 -12.89 10.54 -2.13
N ASP A 58 -13.66 11.59 -2.43
CA ASP A 58 -13.87 12.69 -1.49
C ASP A 58 -14.99 12.39 -0.48
N SER A 59 -15.11 13.25 0.54
CA SER A 59 -16.04 13.06 1.64
C SER A 59 -17.48 13.51 1.34
N LYS A 60 -17.77 14.07 0.16
CA LYS A 60 -19.13 14.52 -0.15
C LYS A 60 -19.96 13.37 -0.70
N ASP A 61 -21.08 13.12 -0.04
CA ASP A 61 -22.13 12.24 -0.57
C ASP A 61 -23.23 13.03 -1.29
N GLN A 62 -23.34 14.34 -1.06
CA GLN A 62 -24.34 15.23 -1.64
C GLN A 62 -23.70 16.52 -2.13
N TYR A 63 -24.34 17.15 -3.12
CA TYR A 63 -23.92 18.45 -3.62
C TYR A 63 -24.33 19.58 -2.65
N ASP A 64 -23.37 20.47 -2.38
CA ASP A 64 -23.58 21.79 -1.83
C ASP A 64 -22.47 22.74 -2.33
N VAL A 65 -22.58 24.03 -1.99
CA VAL A 65 -21.67 25.10 -2.46
C VAL A 65 -20.40 25.26 -1.61
N SER A 66 -20.02 24.25 -0.81
CA SER A 66 -18.79 24.20 -0.02
C SER A 66 -17.81 23.14 -0.53
N MET A 67 -16.53 23.38 -0.30
CA MET A 67 -15.47 22.39 -0.60
C MET A 67 -15.61 21.12 0.27
N PRO A 68 -15.11 19.96 -0.19
CA PRO A 68 -15.08 18.74 0.63
C PRO A 68 -14.26 18.94 1.91
N LEU A 69 -14.65 18.27 2.99
CA LEU A 69 -13.92 18.29 4.25
C LEU A 69 -12.70 17.36 4.22
N SER A 70 -12.82 16.22 3.55
CA SER A 70 -11.72 15.29 3.37
C SER A 70 -11.71 14.63 2.00
N VAL A 71 -10.55 14.07 1.65
CA VAL A 71 -10.40 13.14 0.53
C VAL A 71 -9.52 11.99 0.99
N LYS A 72 -9.85 10.79 0.52
CA LYS A 72 -9.19 9.55 0.92
C LYS A 72 -8.86 8.71 -0.30
N GLY A 73 -7.75 7.99 -0.23
CA GLY A 73 -7.35 7.11 -1.30
C GLY A 73 -6.21 6.17 -0.92
N CYS A 74 -6.00 5.16 -1.76
CA CYS A 74 -4.90 4.22 -1.59
C CYS A 74 -4.41 3.72 -2.94
N PHE A 75 -3.14 3.32 -2.96
CA PHE A 75 -2.45 2.88 -4.15
C PHE A 75 -1.63 1.62 -3.86
N SER A 76 -1.37 0.84 -4.89
CA SER A 76 -0.57 -0.38 -4.78
C SER A 76 0.89 -0.08 -5.04
N ILE A 77 1.77 -0.71 -4.25
CA ILE A 77 3.21 -0.77 -4.49
C ILE A 77 3.61 -2.22 -4.37
N LEU A 78 4.27 -2.76 -5.40
CA LEU A 78 4.99 -4.03 -5.31
C LEU A 78 6.44 -3.73 -4.93
N THR A 79 7.03 -4.58 -4.10
CA THR A 79 8.41 -4.42 -3.61
C THR A 79 9.18 -5.70 -3.86
N LEU A 80 10.41 -5.60 -4.33
CA LEU A 80 11.32 -6.74 -4.48
C LEU A 80 12.23 -6.91 -3.26
N ASN A 81 12.77 -5.81 -2.73
CA ASN A 81 13.71 -5.79 -1.60
C ASN A 81 13.50 -4.59 -0.64
N GLN A 82 12.52 -3.73 -0.91
CA GLN A 82 12.12 -2.63 -0.03
C GLN A 82 11.35 -3.12 1.21
N THR A 83 11.48 -2.38 2.31
CA THR A 83 10.73 -2.64 3.56
C THR A 83 9.53 -1.71 3.68
N PRO A 84 8.49 -2.08 4.47
CA PRO A 84 7.37 -1.17 4.76
C PRO A 84 7.82 0.20 5.28
N GLN A 85 8.85 0.23 6.13
CA GLN A 85 9.40 1.47 6.66
C GLN A 85 9.96 2.37 5.56
N SER A 86 10.75 1.82 4.63
CA SER A 86 11.30 2.59 3.51
C SER A 86 10.23 3.15 2.58
N ILE A 87 9.15 2.40 2.37
CA ILE A 87 7.99 2.84 1.59
C ILE A 87 7.27 3.99 2.29
N LEU A 88 6.99 3.85 3.59
CA LEU A 88 6.33 4.88 4.38
C LEU A 88 7.11 6.20 4.41
N GLU A 89 8.44 6.14 4.47
CA GLU A 89 9.29 7.32 4.43
C GLU A 89 9.21 8.05 3.08
N LYS A 90 9.23 7.32 1.97
CA LYS A 90 9.00 7.90 0.63
C LYS A 90 7.61 8.54 0.51
N VAL A 91 6.58 7.87 1.02
CA VAL A 91 5.20 8.40 1.03
C VAL A 91 5.11 9.67 1.85
N LYS A 92 5.72 9.71 3.05
CA LYS A 92 5.78 10.89 3.91
C LYS A 92 6.39 12.08 3.18
N ASN A 93 7.56 11.89 2.56
CA ASN A 93 8.28 12.96 1.87
C ASN A 93 7.45 13.55 0.71
N ILE A 94 6.79 12.69 -0.10
CA ILE A 94 5.91 13.16 -1.17
C ILE A 94 4.69 13.90 -0.61
N CYS A 95 4.13 13.45 0.51
CA CYS A 95 3.01 14.14 1.15
C CYS A 95 3.41 15.54 1.62
N GLU A 96 4.57 15.68 2.29
CA GLU A 96 5.09 16.96 2.77
C GLU A 96 5.34 17.92 1.60
N GLU A 97 6.08 17.47 0.59
CA GLU A 97 6.38 18.26 -0.61
C GLU A 97 5.12 18.68 -1.36
N SER A 98 4.17 17.77 -1.56
CA SER A 98 2.90 18.05 -2.25
C SER A 98 2.07 19.09 -1.51
N PHE A 99 2.09 19.04 -0.18
CA PHE A 99 1.32 19.97 0.64
C PHE A 99 1.94 21.37 0.60
N ASP A 100 3.26 21.47 0.75
CA ASP A 100 3.98 22.74 0.64
C ASP A 100 3.76 23.38 -0.74
N GLU A 101 3.84 22.60 -1.82
CA GLU A 101 3.53 23.09 -3.17
C GLU A 101 2.11 23.67 -3.29
N VAL A 102 1.11 23.01 -2.69
CA VAL A 102 -0.26 23.53 -2.70
C VAL A 102 -0.37 24.84 -1.94
N ILE A 103 0.30 24.98 -0.79
CA ILE A 103 0.31 26.23 -0.03
C ILE A 103 0.93 27.35 -0.86
N ASP A 104 2.02 27.08 -1.57
CA ASP A 104 2.66 28.04 -2.48
C ASP A 104 1.76 28.40 -3.66
N ASP A 105 1.14 27.42 -4.32
CA ASP A 105 0.19 27.62 -5.42
C ASP A 105 -1.02 28.46 -4.98
N MET A 106 -1.53 28.23 -3.77
CA MET A 106 -2.63 29.01 -3.17
C MET A 106 -2.20 30.44 -2.88
N ASN A 107 -1.02 30.67 -2.30
CA ASN A 107 -0.51 32.02 -2.03
C ASN A 107 -0.26 32.80 -3.33
N ASN A 108 0.27 32.14 -4.37
CA ASN A 108 0.46 32.73 -5.69
C ASN A 108 -0.88 33.11 -6.35
N SER A 109 -1.88 32.24 -6.23
CA SER A 109 -3.24 32.52 -6.72
C SER A 109 -3.90 33.67 -5.95
N PHE A 110 -3.74 33.69 -4.62
CA PHE A 110 -4.25 34.77 -3.78
C PHE A 110 -3.61 36.12 -4.11
N ARG A 111 -2.28 36.17 -4.34
CA ARG A 111 -1.58 37.39 -4.80
C ARG A 111 -2.20 37.98 -6.07
N ARG A 112 -2.49 37.12 -7.06
CA ARG A 112 -3.12 37.54 -8.31
C ARG A 112 -4.56 38.04 -8.10
N PHE A 113 -5.33 37.33 -7.28
CA PHE A 113 -6.69 37.71 -6.94
C PHE A 113 -6.75 39.05 -6.18
N ALA A 114 -5.85 39.24 -5.21
CA ALA A 114 -5.74 40.46 -4.42
C ALA A 114 -5.41 41.67 -5.30
N LYS A 115 -4.46 41.52 -6.23
CA LYS A 115 -4.13 42.55 -7.23
C LYS A 115 -5.33 42.91 -8.11
N ALA A 116 -6.12 41.94 -8.53
CA ALA A 116 -7.26 42.16 -9.43
C ALA A 116 -8.47 42.81 -8.74
N THR A 117 -8.66 42.55 -7.44
CA THR A 117 -9.83 43.00 -6.67
C THR A 117 -9.56 44.18 -5.74
N GLY A 118 -8.28 44.56 -5.58
CA GLY A 118 -7.87 45.65 -4.70
C GLY A 118 -7.91 45.31 -3.21
N ILE A 119 -8.08 44.04 -2.82
CA ILE A 119 -8.02 43.63 -1.42
C ILE A 119 -6.56 43.58 -0.93
N PRO A 120 -6.32 43.75 0.39
CA PRO A 120 -4.96 43.74 0.94
C PRO A 120 -4.24 42.41 0.69
N LEU A 121 -2.96 42.52 0.31
CA LEU A 121 -2.10 41.36 0.20
C LEU A 121 -1.78 40.81 1.61
N LYS A 122 -1.90 39.50 1.75
CA LYS A 122 -1.53 38.73 2.94
C LYS A 122 -1.03 37.35 2.52
N TYR A 123 -0.34 36.70 3.43
CA TYR A 123 -0.11 35.26 3.32
C TYR A 123 -1.32 34.53 3.90
N LEU A 124 -1.68 33.42 3.26
CA LEU A 124 -2.68 32.51 3.80
C LEU A 124 -2.11 31.81 5.04
N GLN A 125 -2.98 31.44 5.97
CA GLN A 125 -2.59 30.90 7.29
C GLN A 125 -2.16 29.42 7.29
N TRP A 126 -2.22 28.77 6.13
CA TRP A 126 -2.03 27.32 6.01
C TRP A 126 -0.58 26.92 6.19
N GLN A 127 -0.36 25.81 6.88
CA GLN A 127 0.92 25.16 7.09
C GLN A 127 0.78 23.68 6.83
N SER A 128 1.82 23.04 6.29
CA SER A 128 1.83 21.61 6.07
C SER A 128 1.94 20.87 7.40
N LYS A 129 1.08 19.86 7.58
CA LYS A 129 1.13 18.92 8.70
C LYS A 129 0.89 17.53 8.14
N VAL A 130 1.89 16.66 8.25
CA VAL A 130 1.85 15.28 7.75
C VAL A 130 2.19 14.35 8.89
N VAL A 131 1.29 13.42 9.19
CA VAL A 131 1.42 12.49 10.32
C VAL A 131 1.09 11.07 9.86
N ASN A 132 1.74 10.07 10.45
CA ASN A 132 1.29 8.69 10.28
C ASN A 132 0.07 8.40 11.17
N PHE A 133 -0.57 7.25 10.95
CA PHE A 133 -1.73 6.86 11.74
C PHE A 133 -1.47 6.80 13.25
N GLN A 134 -0.33 6.25 13.68
CA GLN A 134 -0.01 6.13 15.10
C GLN A 134 0.16 7.51 15.76
N GLU A 135 0.72 8.49 15.06
CA GLU A 135 0.84 9.87 15.53
C GLU A 135 -0.55 10.50 15.71
N LEU A 136 -1.48 10.28 14.77
CA LEU A 136 -2.88 10.71 14.92
C LEU A 136 -3.55 10.06 16.14
N TYR A 137 -3.39 8.75 16.31
CA TYR A 137 -3.91 8.02 17.48
C TYR A 137 -3.34 8.57 18.79
N ARG A 138 -2.02 8.82 18.85
CA ARG A 138 -1.36 9.37 20.04
C ARG A 138 -1.85 10.77 20.36
N GLU A 139 -2.10 11.60 19.35
CA GLU A 139 -2.68 12.94 19.53
C GLU A 139 -4.08 12.86 20.18
N ALA A 140 -4.96 12.01 19.65
CA ALA A 140 -6.29 11.79 20.22
C ALA A 140 -6.25 11.22 21.64
N ALA A 141 -5.39 10.23 21.89
CA ALA A 141 -5.22 9.65 23.23
C ALA A 141 -4.64 10.65 24.24
N ALA A 142 -3.74 11.54 23.81
CA ALA A 142 -3.19 12.58 24.67
C ALA A 142 -4.24 13.64 25.03
N ALA A 143 -5.15 13.96 24.11
CA ALA A 143 -6.20 14.96 24.33
C ALA A 143 -7.37 14.42 25.17
N HIS A 144 -7.82 13.19 24.92
CA HIS A 144 -9.07 12.64 25.47
C HIS A 144 -8.88 11.42 26.39
N GLY A 145 -7.65 10.95 26.58
CA GLY A 145 -7.30 9.97 27.61
C GLY A 145 -8.03 8.64 27.52
N GLU A 146 -8.50 8.14 28.67
CA GLU A 146 -9.10 6.81 28.82
C GLU A 146 -10.43 6.66 28.07
N GLU A 147 -11.21 7.74 27.96
CA GLU A 147 -12.47 7.75 27.20
C GLU A 147 -12.25 7.39 25.74
N PHE A 148 -11.28 8.06 25.08
CA PHE A 148 -10.91 7.74 23.71
C PHE A 148 -10.47 6.29 23.55
N ILE A 149 -9.66 5.77 24.48
CA ILE A 149 -9.16 4.39 24.40
C ILE A 149 -10.33 3.38 24.48
N ILE A 150 -11.31 3.62 25.36
CA ILE A 150 -12.49 2.75 25.49
C ILE A 150 -13.32 2.77 24.21
N GLU A 151 -13.66 3.96 23.70
CA GLU A 151 -14.49 4.10 22.49
C GLU A 151 -13.75 3.61 21.23
N TYR A 152 -12.43 3.81 21.15
CA TYR A 152 -11.60 3.28 20.06
C TYR A 152 -11.64 1.75 20.00
N ASN A 153 -11.55 1.07 21.14
CA ASN A 153 -11.67 -0.40 21.17
C ASN A 153 -13.07 -0.87 20.77
N LYS A 154 -14.13 -0.20 21.25
CA LYS A 154 -15.50 -0.48 20.79
C LYS A 154 -15.65 -0.28 19.29
N LYS A 155 -15.02 0.77 18.73
CA LYS A 155 -15.03 1.04 17.30
C LYS A 155 -14.35 -0.07 16.52
N LEU A 156 -13.22 -0.59 17.01
CA LEU A 156 -12.55 -1.74 16.40
C LEU A 156 -13.46 -2.97 16.35
N ASP A 157 -14.17 -3.28 17.44
CA ASP A 157 -15.12 -4.40 17.49
C ASP A 157 -16.30 -4.19 16.51
N GLU A 158 -16.84 -2.97 16.42
CA GLU A 158 -17.87 -2.60 15.43
C GLU A 158 -17.38 -2.81 13.99
N LEU A 159 -16.15 -2.37 13.70
CA LEU A 159 -15.56 -2.49 12.37
C LEU A 159 -15.25 -3.93 12.00
N ALA A 160 -14.81 -4.75 12.96
CA ALA A 160 -14.63 -6.19 12.77
C ALA A 160 -15.96 -6.86 12.39
N TYR A 161 -17.04 -6.56 13.12
CA TYR A 161 -18.38 -7.04 12.79
C TYR A 161 -18.83 -6.57 11.40
N LYS A 162 -18.63 -5.29 11.05
CA LYS A 162 -18.95 -4.77 9.70
C LYS A 162 -18.20 -5.50 8.59
N TYR A 163 -16.91 -5.78 8.80
CA TYR A 163 -16.07 -6.50 7.83
C TYR A 163 -16.57 -7.93 7.63
N GLU A 164 -16.90 -8.65 8.71
CA GLU A 164 -17.50 -9.99 8.64
C GLU A 164 -18.85 -10.00 7.90
N ASN A 165 -19.57 -8.87 7.89
CA ASN A 165 -20.85 -8.69 7.20
C ASN A 165 -20.72 -8.03 5.82
N GLY A 166 -19.52 -8.02 5.24
CA GLY A 166 -19.28 -7.68 3.83
C GLY A 166 -18.77 -6.26 3.55
N ALA A 167 -18.48 -5.45 4.58
CA ALA A 167 -17.75 -4.21 4.38
C ALA A 167 -16.32 -4.49 3.90
N SER A 168 -15.80 -3.64 3.02
CA SER A 168 -14.42 -3.78 2.54
C SER A 168 -13.40 -3.31 3.59
N ILE A 169 -12.19 -3.86 3.54
CA ILE A 169 -11.09 -3.42 4.43
C ILE A 169 -10.74 -1.94 4.23
N ILE A 170 -10.91 -1.43 3.01
CA ILE A 170 -10.68 -0.01 2.67
C ILE A 170 -11.69 0.88 3.38
N GLU A 171 -12.98 0.50 3.38
CA GLU A 171 -14.03 1.21 4.11
C GLU A 171 -13.74 1.20 5.61
N CYS A 172 -13.50 0.02 6.21
CA CYS A 172 -13.20 -0.09 7.63
C CYS A 172 -11.98 0.76 8.03
N ASN A 173 -10.94 0.81 7.20
CA ASN A 173 -9.73 1.59 7.47
C ASN A 173 -10.03 3.10 7.56
N PHE A 174 -10.76 3.63 6.58
CA PHE A 174 -11.07 5.06 6.58
C PHE A 174 -12.15 5.43 7.57
N ASP A 175 -13.09 4.54 7.88
CA ASP A 175 -14.07 4.73 8.96
C ASP A 175 -13.37 4.85 10.32
N LEU A 176 -12.30 4.07 10.56
CA LEU A 176 -11.51 4.19 11.78
C LEU A 176 -10.77 5.53 11.85
N ILE A 177 -10.21 6.00 10.73
CA ILE A 177 -9.52 7.30 10.68
C ILE A 177 -10.51 8.44 10.98
N GLU A 178 -11.69 8.44 10.35
CA GLU A 178 -12.74 9.43 10.62
C GLU A 178 -13.19 9.40 12.07
N PHE A 179 -13.34 8.21 12.67
CA PHE A 179 -13.62 8.08 14.10
C PHE A 179 -12.53 8.72 14.96
N VAL A 180 -11.24 8.48 14.67
CA VAL A 180 -10.15 9.11 15.43
C VAL A 180 -10.22 10.64 15.32
N TYR A 181 -10.63 11.19 14.17
CA TYR A 181 -10.82 12.64 13.99
C TYR A 181 -11.92 13.24 14.87
N GLU A 182 -12.87 12.46 15.39
CA GLU A 182 -13.85 12.95 16.37
C GLU A 182 -13.19 13.35 17.70
N TYR A 183 -11.97 12.87 17.94
CA TYR A 183 -11.15 13.13 19.13
C TYR A 183 -9.90 13.97 18.82
N ILE A 184 -9.90 14.70 17.69
CA ILE A 184 -8.81 15.62 17.33
C ILE A 184 -9.27 17.06 17.46
N ASP A 185 -8.68 17.78 18.42
CA ASP A 185 -9.03 19.18 18.71
C ASP A 185 -8.44 20.16 17.69
N ASP A 186 -7.27 19.83 17.13
CA ASP A 186 -6.60 20.66 16.11
C ASP A 186 -7.22 20.42 14.73
N ILE A 187 -8.13 21.32 14.36
CA ILE A 187 -8.86 21.34 13.09
C ILE A 187 -8.03 21.86 11.90
N MET A 188 -6.74 22.17 12.07
CA MET A 188 -5.92 22.61 10.94
C MET A 188 -5.77 21.50 9.91
N PRO A 189 -5.72 21.85 8.60
CA PRO A 189 -5.48 20.90 7.53
C PRO A 189 -4.28 20.01 7.77
N ARG A 190 -4.44 18.71 7.51
CA ARG A 190 -3.36 17.73 7.68
C ARG A 190 -3.52 16.53 6.76
N ILE A 191 -2.41 15.88 6.48
CA ILE A 191 -2.36 14.59 5.78
C ILE A 191 -2.10 13.50 6.83
N VAL A 192 -2.87 12.42 6.76
CA VAL A 192 -2.65 11.18 7.51
C VAL A 192 -2.30 10.09 6.50
N TYR A 193 -1.19 9.39 6.74
CA TYR A 193 -0.75 8.28 5.89
C TYR A 193 -0.49 7.02 6.70
N GLY A 194 -0.47 5.89 6.02
CA GLY A 194 -0.19 4.58 6.62
C GLY A 194 -0.35 3.47 5.60
N LEU A 195 -0.61 2.25 6.08
CA LEU A 195 -0.81 1.07 5.25
C LEU A 195 -2.19 0.43 5.50
N ILE A 196 -2.83 -0.05 4.44
CA ILE A 196 -4.02 -0.88 4.48
C ILE A 196 -3.60 -2.36 4.29
N PRO A 197 -4.08 -3.28 5.13
CA PRO A 197 -3.92 -4.73 4.94
C PRO A 197 -4.48 -5.26 3.60
N PRO A 198 -4.07 -6.45 3.16
CA PRO A 198 -3.05 -7.33 3.74
C PRO A 198 -1.61 -6.87 3.40
N TYR A 199 -0.64 -7.38 4.16
CA TYR A 199 0.78 -7.31 3.85
C TYR A 199 1.24 -8.61 3.19
N TYR A 200 1.85 -8.50 2.01
CA TYR A 200 2.53 -9.61 1.34
C TYR A 200 4.04 -9.39 1.43
N PRO A 201 4.77 -10.22 2.20
CA PRO A 201 6.23 -10.13 2.22
C PRO A 201 6.82 -10.40 0.83
N ASN A 202 7.85 -9.63 0.47
CA ASN A 202 8.62 -9.84 -0.74
C ASN A 202 9.56 -11.05 -0.57
N VAL A 203 9.22 -12.16 -1.22
CA VAL A 203 9.97 -13.42 -1.13
C VAL A 203 10.73 -13.69 -2.42
N SER A 204 12.01 -14.01 -2.28
CA SER A 204 12.82 -14.58 -3.37
C SER A 204 13.95 -15.44 -2.81
N ASN A 205 14.21 -16.57 -3.47
CA ASN A 205 15.35 -17.42 -3.15
C ASN A 205 16.70 -16.71 -3.39
N LEU A 206 16.72 -15.61 -4.17
CA LEU A 206 17.92 -14.76 -4.36
C LEU A 206 18.49 -14.24 -3.04
N PHE A 207 17.65 -14.08 -2.03
CA PHE A 207 18.07 -13.56 -0.74
C PHE A 207 18.39 -14.66 0.27
N MET A 208 18.25 -15.94 -0.09
CA MET A 208 18.58 -17.05 0.80
C MET A 208 20.03 -17.49 0.60
N ASN A 209 20.73 -17.67 1.71
CA ASN A 209 22.10 -18.20 1.71
C ASN A 209 22.06 -19.69 2.05
N ASP A 210 23.12 -20.41 1.67
CA ASP A 210 23.35 -21.80 2.08
C ASP A 210 22.24 -22.79 1.70
N LEU A 211 21.58 -22.54 0.56
CA LEU A 211 20.64 -23.50 -0.03
C LEU A 211 21.39 -24.76 -0.49
N ASP A 212 20.76 -25.93 -0.31
CA ASP A 212 21.24 -27.20 -0.89
C ASP A 212 21.44 -27.03 -2.41
N GLU A 213 22.44 -27.70 -2.98
CA GLU A 213 22.75 -27.64 -4.42
C GLU A 213 21.55 -28.05 -5.27
N ASP A 214 20.79 -29.05 -4.82
CA ASP A 214 19.57 -29.53 -5.51
C ASP A 214 18.49 -28.43 -5.57
N VAL A 215 18.42 -27.57 -4.54
CA VAL A 215 17.46 -26.46 -4.44
C VAL A 215 17.93 -25.26 -5.25
N SER A 216 19.18 -24.85 -5.07
CA SER A 216 19.75 -23.66 -5.74
C SER A 216 19.85 -23.83 -7.26
N SER A 217 20.13 -25.05 -7.73
CA SER A 217 20.17 -25.39 -9.17
C SER A 217 18.82 -25.84 -9.75
N LEU A 218 17.75 -25.90 -8.93
CA LEU A 218 16.46 -26.47 -9.35
C LEU A 218 15.91 -25.78 -10.59
N SER A 219 15.96 -24.44 -10.65
CA SER A 219 15.43 -23.68 -11.79
C SER A 219 16.14 -24.04 -13.10
N ASP A 220 17.47 -24.07 -13.09
CA ASP A 220 18.28 -24.42 -14.27
C ASP A 220 18.03 -25.87 -14.72
N ASN A 221 17.92 -26.79 -13.76
CA ASN A 221 17.59 -28.19 -14.03
C ASN A 221 16.21 -28.36 -14.68
N LEU A 222 15.20 -27.61 -14.21
CA LEU A 222 13.86 -27.63 -14.80
C LEU A 222 13.82 -26.97 -16.19
N ILE A 223 14.57 -25.89 -16.40
CA ILE A 223 14.71 -25.25 -17.73
C ILE A 223 15.35 -26.23 -18.72
N LYS A 224 16.41 -26.93 -18.32
CA LYS A 224 17.05 -27.95 -19.13
C LYS A 224 16.08 -29.09 -19.48
N TYR A 225 15.38 -29.63 -18.46
CA TYR A 225 14.37 -30.67 -18.65
C TYR A 225 13.27 -30.25 -19.62
N ALA A 226 12.74 -29.03 -19.50
CA ALA A 226 11.70 -28.52 -20.39
C ALA A 226 12.18 -28.37 -21.84
N ARG A 227 13.46 -28.02 -22.04
CA ARG A 227 14.07 -27.97 -23.38
C ARG A 227 14.21 -29.37 -23.99
N GLU A 228 14.70 -30.33 -23.22
CA GLU A 228 14.95 -31.70 -23.70
C GLU A 228 13.65 -32.46 -23.99
N GLU A 229 12.64 -32.35 -23.10
CA GLU A 229 11.40 -33.12 -23.21
C GLU A 229 10.31 -32.45 -24.07
N PHE A 230 10.25 -31.11 -24.07
CA PHE A 230 9.14 -30.38 -24.71
C PHE A 230 9.61 -29.42 -25.81
N ASN A 231 10.92 -29.33 -26.06
CA ASN A 231 11.52 -28.34 -26.96
C ASN A 231 11.04 -26.90 -26.67
N GLN A 232 10.86 -26.59 -25.38
CA GLN A 232 10.43 -25.28 -24.92
C GLN A 232 11.59 -24.53 -24.25
N VAL A 233 11.59 -23.20 -24.39
CA VAL A 233 12.58 -22.33 -23.73
C VAL A 233 11.88 -21.58 -22.61
N TYR A 234 12.29 -21.89 -21.38
CA TYR A 234 11.83 -21.22 -20.17
C TYR A 234 12.87 -20.21 -19.69
N LYS A 235 12.42 -19.21 -18.94
CA LYS A 235 13.26 -18.24 -18.23
C LYS A 235 12.87 -18.27 -16.77
N THR A 236 13.84 -18.04 -15.90
CA THR A 236 13.59 -17.83 -14.47
C THR A 236 13.04 -16.43 -14.27
N GLU A 237 11.94 -16.35 -13.53
CA GLU A 237 11.45 -15.12 -12.91
C GLU A 237 11.65 -15.26 -11.39
N TYR A 238 12.36 -14.32 -10.77
CA TYR A 238 12.71 -14.33 -9.36
C TYR A 238 11.59 -13.78 -8.48
N PHE A 239 10.71 -12.96 -9.05
CA PHE A 239 9.57 -12.38 -8.39
C PHE A 239 8.31 -12.56 -9.22
N TYR A 240 7.24 -13.04 -8.58
CA TYR A 240 5.92 -13.14 -9.19
C TYR A 240 5.12 -11.87 -8.88
N THR A 241 4.71 -11.13 -9.90
CA THR A 241 3.97 -9.87 -9.73
C THR A 241 2.47 -10.07 -9.47
N GLY A 242 1.99 -11.31 -9.48
CA GLY A 242 0.65 -11.67 -9.03
C GLY A 242 0.60 -11.92 -7.52
N ILE A 243 -0.61 -12.03 -6.97
CA ILE A 243 -0.79 -12.41 -5.57
C ILE A 243 -0.51 -13.92 -5.42
N SER A 244 0.31 -14.28 -4.46
CA SER A 244 0.63 -15.67 -4.15
C SER A 244 0.89 -15.88 -2.66
N ASP A 245 0.40 -17.00 -2.12
CA ASP A 245 0.67 -17.42 -0.74
C ASP A 245 2.16 -17.72 -0.51
N LEU A 246 2.95 -17.90 -1.57
CA LEU A 246 4.41 -18.01 -1.48
C LEU A 246 5.06 -16.78 -0.85
N SER A 247 4.38 -15.62 -0.84
CA SER A 247 4.77 -14.44 -0.07
C SER A 247 4.95 -14.73 1.43
N TYR A 248 4.33 -15.79 1.95
CA TYR A 248 4.42 -16.20 3.35
C TYR A 248 5.36 -17.39 3.59
N SER A 249 6.13 -17.82 2.58
CA SER A 249 7.08 -18.93 2.72
C SER A 249 8.38 -18.51 3.42
N SER A 250 8.72 -17.23 3.37
CA SER A 250 9.85 -16.69 4.12
C SER A 250 9.69 -15.21 4.42
N ILE A 251 10.36 -14.75 5.47
CA ILE A 251 10.50 -13.34 5.78
C ILE A 251 11.80 -13.16 6.56
N LYS A 252 12.40 -11.97 6.48
CA LYS A 252 13.58 -11.61 7.29
C LYS A 252 13.30 -10.33 8.06
N LYS A 253 13.93 -10.20 9.23
CA LYS A 253 13.76 -9.06 10.13
C LYS A 253 12.30 -8.90 10.53
N SER A 254 11.64 -10.02 10.88
CA SER A 254 10.20 -10.07 11.17
C SER A 254 9.77 -8.99 12.17
N ARG A 255 10.57 -8.79 13.23
CA ARG A 255 10.30 -7.81 14.29
C ARG A 255 10.28 -6.37 13.80
N GLU A 256 11.24 -6.01 12.93
CA GLU A 256 11.31 -4.66 12.35
C GLU A 256 10.11 -4.42 11.43
N ILE A 257 9.78 -5.42 10.59
CA ILE A 257 8.62 -5.37 9.69
C ILE A 257 7.32 -5.25 10.48
N TYR A 258 7.11 -6.10 11.51
CA TYR A 258 5.91 -6.06 12.33
C TYR A 258 5.75 -4.74 13.05
N LYS A 259 6.84 -4.18 13.57
CA LYS A 259 6.83 -2.86 14.20
C LYS A 259 6.35 -1.80 13.22
N ALA A 260 6.94 -1.74 12.02
CA ALA A 260 6.54 -0.77 11.00
C ALA A 260 5.05 -0.93 10.60
N MET A 261 4.56 -2.17 10.46
CA MET A 261 3.15 -2.43 10.20
C MET A 261 2.27 -1.96 11.37
N LYS A 262 2.62 -2.28 12.61
CA LYS A 262 1.85 -1.89 13.80
C LYS A 262 1.75 -0.37 13.98
N GLU A 263 2.77 0.37 13.60
CA GLU A 263 2.79 1.84 13.67
C GLU A 263 2.01 2.51 12.52
N SER A 264 1.67 1.78 11.45
CA SER A 264 1.10 2.36 10.23
C SER A 264 -0.20 1.72 9.74
N MET A 265 -0.56 0.52 10.21
CA MET A 265 -1.77 -0.22 9.84
C MET A 265 -2.83 -0.12 10.94
N PRO A 266 -3.92 0.66 10.72
CA PRO A 266 -4.95 0.88 11.74
C PRO A 266 -5.63 -0.40 12.24
N LEU A 267 -5.77 -1.40 11.38
CA LEU A 267 -6.57 -2.62 11.62
C LEU A 267 -5.72 -3.86 11.96
N LEU A 268 -4.40 -3.71 12.12
CA LEU A 268 -3.50 -4.81 12.43
C LEU A 268 -3.76 -5.34 13.85
N GLY A 269 -3.83 -6.67 13.98
CA GLY A 269 -4.12 -7.37 15.24
C GLY A 269 -5.60 -7.48 15.58
N HIS A 270 -6.49 -6.93 14.75
CA HIS A 270 -7.94 -6.98 14.94
C HIS A 270 -8.64 -7.65 13.74
N ILE A 271 -8.70 -6.96 12.59
CA ILE A 271 -9.34 -7.48 11.37
C ILE A 271 -8.35 -8.29 10.53
N TYR A 272 -7.07 -7.94 10.60
CA TYR A 272 -5.99 -8.61 9.90
C TYR A 272 -4.80 -8.81 10.83
N ASP A 273 -4.18 -9.97 10.80
CA ASP A 273 -2.90 -10.21 11.43
C ASP A 273 -2.08 -11.21 10.60
N VAL A 274 -0.77 -11.20 10.79
CA VAL A 274 0.15 -12.09 10.08
C VAL A 274 1.28 -12.53 11.02
N PRO A 275 1.50 -13.84 11.21
CA PRO A 275 2.42 -14.35 12.23
C PRO A 275 3.87 -14.31 11.73
N VAL A 276 4.41 -13.11 11.53
CA VAL A 276 5.73 -12.92 10.90
C VAL A 276 6.87 -13.61 11.63
N ASP A 277 6.81 -13.71 12.96
CA ASP A 277 7.81 -14.42 13.76
C ASP A 277 7.80 -15.93 13.50
N LEU A 278 6.62 -16.51 13.27
CA LEU A 278 6.51 -17.92 12.90
C LEU A 278 7.04 -18.13 11.49
N ILE A 279 6.66 -17.26 10.55
CA ILE A 279 7.14 -17.31 9.14
C ILE A 279 8.66 -17.22 9.09
N GLU A 280 9.28 -16.32 9.86
CA GLU A 280 10.74 -16.21 9.92
C GLU A 280 11.38 -17.50 10.46
N LYS A 281 10.80 -18.07 11.52
CA LYS A 281 11.30 -19.30 12.15
C LYS A 281 11.24 -20.53 11.23
N ILE A 282 10.22 -20.63 10.38
CA ILE A 282 10.02 -21.77 9.46
C ILE A 282 10.37 -21.43 8.00
N SER A 283 11.08 -20.32 7.79
CA SER A 283 11.38 -19.82 6.44
C SER A 283 12.01 -20.91 5.57
N MET A 284 11.45 -21.07 4.37
CA MET A 284 11.86 -22.10 3.43
C MET A 284 11.91 -21.55 2.00
N PRO A 285 12.81 -22.06 1.14
CA PRO A 285 12.82 -21.70 -0.27
C PRO A 285 11.52 -22.13 -0.94
N CYS A 286 11.08 -21.36 -1.92
CA CYS A 286 9.87 -21.66 -2.69
C CYS A 286 10.11 -21.57 -4.19
N ILE A 287 9.31 -22.29 -4.97
CA ILE A 287 9.26 -22.14 -6.42
C ILE A 287 7.80 -22.19 -6.86
N ASN A 288 7.41 -21.27 -7.73
CA ASN A 288 6.10 -21.29 -8.36
C ASN A 288 6.21 -22.00 -9.70
N ILE A 289 5.46 -23.10 -9.88
CA ILE A 289 5.42 -23.85 -11.13
C ILE A 289 3.95 -23.94 -11.57
N GLY A 290 3.63 -23.28 -12.67
CA GLY A 290 2.28 -23.22 -13.21
C GLY A 290 2.24 -23.28 -14.73
N PRO A 291 1.07 -23.58 -15.31
CA PRO A 291 0.89 -23.55 -16.74
C PRO A 291 0.95 -22.12 -17.28
N TRP A 292 1.30 -21.96 -18.56
CA TRP A 292 1.26 -20.64 -19.17
C TRP A 292 -0.17 -20.08 -19.20
N GLY A 293 -0.37 -18.97 -18.50
CA GLY A 293 -1.60 -18.20 -18.46
C GLY A 293 -1.48 -16.89 -19.26
N LYS A 294 -2.62 -16.35 -19.70
CA LYS A 294 -2.69 -15.02 -20.31
C LYS A 294 -3.92 -14.29 -19.82
N ASP A 295 -3.76 -12.97 -19.66
CA ASP A 295 -4.82 -12.03 -19.32
C ASP A 295 -5.47 -12.29 -17.94
N PHE A 296 -4.67 -12.64 -16.92
CA PHE A 296 -5.17 -12.78 -15.55
C PHE A 296 -5.89 -11.50 -15.07
N HIS A 297 -7.05 -11.64 -14.45
CA HIS A 297 -7.98 -10.56 -14.06
C HIS A 297 -8.59 -9.74 -15.20
N LYS A 298 -8.59 -10.27 -16.43
CA LYS A 298 -9.31 -9.66 -17.57
C LYS A 298 -10.36 -10.64 -18.09
N LEU A 299 -11.34 -10.11 -18.83
CA LEU A 299 -12.43 -10.91 -19.44
C LEU A 299 -11.92 -12.08 -20.30
N THR A 300 -10.72 -11.95 -20.87
CA THR A 300 -10.09 -12.94 -21.74
C THR A 300 -9.17 -13.91 -21.00
N GLU A 301 -9.21 -13.96 -19.66
CA GLU A 301 -8.38 -14.85 -18.85
C GLU A 301 -8.44 -16.30 -19.34
N ARG A 302 -7.27 -16.89 -19.60
CA ARG A 302 -7.15 -18.24 -20.17
C ARG A 302 -5.80 -18.87 -19.85
N VAL A 303 -5.78 -20.20 -19.91
CA VAL A 303 -4.60 -21.03 -19.68
C VAL A 303 -4.32 -21.94 -20.88
N ASN A 304 -3.05 -22.23 -21.14
CA ASN A 304 -2.67 -23.21 -22.15
C ASN A 304 -3.02 -24.63 -21.69
N LYS A 305 -3.86 -25.33 -22.46
CA LYS A 305 -4.31 -26.70 -22.14
C LYS A 305 -3.18 -27.72 -22.13
N GLU A 306 -2.24 -27.63 -23.07
CA GLU A 306 -1.13 -28.57 -23.15
C GLU A 306 -0.19 -28.39 -21.94
N ASP A 307 0.08 -27.15 -21.55
CA ASP A 307 0.83 -26.87 -20.33
C ASP A 307 0.08 -27.40 -19.10
N LEU A 308 -1.23 -27.15 -18.99
CA LEU A 308 -2.03 -27.57 -17.85
C LEU A 308 -2.10 -29.10 -17.70
N TYR A 309 -2.38 -29.83 -18.80
CA TYR A 309 -2.64 -31.27 -18.73
C TYR A 309 -1.40 -32.14 -18.89
N VAL A 310 -0.34 -31.65 -19.55
CA VAL A 310 0.80 -32.49 -19.94
C VAL A 310 2.12 -31.98 -19.36
N ARG A 311 2.48 -30.72 -19.61
CA ARG A 311 3.84 -30.24 -19.30
C ARG A 311 4.01 -29.88 -17.83
N THR A 312 3.11 -29.08 -17.25
CA THR A 312 3.20 -28.65 -15.85
C THR A 312 3.21 -29.83 -14.88
N PRO A 313 2.33 -30.85 -15.00
CA PRO A 313 2.39 -32.02 -14.12
C PRO A 313 3.74 -32.76 -14.19
N ARG A 314 4.34 -32.87 -15.38
CA ARG A 314 5.65 -33.51 -15.57
C ARG A 314 6.79 -32.66 -15.00
N ILE A 315 6.75 -31.34 -15.15
CA ILE A 315 7.73 -30.42 -14.57
C ILE A 315 7.65 -30.47 -13.04
N ILE A 316 6.46 -30.45 -12.46
CA ILE A 316 6.25 -30.61 -11.01
C ILE A 316 6.80 -31.96 -10.54
N ASN A 317 6.48 -33.05 -11.24
CA ASN A 317 7.00 -34.37 -10.90
C ASN A 317 8.54 -34.40 -10.94
N LYS A 318 9.15 -33.79 -11.97
CA LYS A 318 10.61 -33.68 -12.07
C LYS A 318 11.20 -32.87 -10.90
N ALA A 319 10.57 -31.76 -10.52
CA ALA A 319 11.01 -30.95 -9.39
C ALA A 319 10.97 -31.76 -8.07
N ILE A 320 9.88 -32.47 -7.82
CA ILE A 320 9.73 -33.33 -6.64
C ILE A 320 10.79 -34.44 -6.63
N SER A 321 11.02 -35.11 -7.76
CA SER A 321 12.06 -36.15 -7.88
C SER A 321 13.47 -35.63 -7.56
N ILE A 322 13.82 -34.42 -8.02
CA ILE A 322 15.11 -33.80 -7.70
C ILE A 322 15.22 -33.54 -6.18
N ILE A 323 14.22 -32.87 -5.60
CA ILE A 323 14.24 -32.46 -4.19
C ILE A 323 14.17 -33.65 -3.23
N LEU A 324 13.38 -34.68 -3.55
CA LEU A 324 13.25 -35.88 -2.73
C LEU A 324 14.29 -36.96 -3.06
N ARG A 325 15.12 -36.75 -4.09
CA ARG A 325 16.12 -37.71 -4.60
C ARG A 325 15.52 -39.09 -4.96
N ASN A 326 14.35 -39.07 -5.61
CA ASN A 326 13.55 -40.26 -5.96
C ASN A 326 13.32 -40.44 -7.47
#